data_AF-A0A7Y4JTP3-F1
#
_entry.id   AF-A0A7Y4JTP3-F1
#
_cell.length_a   1.000
_cell.length_b   1.000
_cell.length_c   1.000
_cell.angle_alpha   90.00
_cell.angle_beta   90.00
_cell.angle_gamma   90.00
#
_symmetry.space_group_name_H-M   'P 1'
#
loop_
_entity.id
_entity.type
_entity.pdbx_description
1 polymer ?
#
loop_
_entity_poly.entity_id
_entity_poly.type
_entity_poly.pdbx_seq_one_letter_code
_entity_poly.pdbx_strand_id
1 'polypeptide(L)'
;PAPRAAPAPAAASANSSASDILDEILAGGSPTSEWTDEDLARLQTVQQNQEKSSKILRALLELVFEKGQVQQRELAARMRL
;
A
#
# COMPACT_ATOMS: atom_id res chain seq x y z
N PRO A 1 3.08 -43.72 1.74
CA PRO A 1 2.78 -42.42 2.40
C PRO A 1 2.60 -41.35 1.31
N ALA A 2 1.39 -40.81 1.17
CA ALA A 2 1.06 -39.85 0.10
C ALA A 2 1.38 -38.40 0.53
N PRO A 3 1.81 -37.52 -0.39
CA PRO A 3 2.09 -36.12 -0.07
C PRO A 3 0.79 -35.35 0.17
N ARG A 4 0.72 -34.65 1.31
CA ARG A 4 -0.39 -33.78 1.70
C ARG A 4 -0.34 -32.50 0.85
N ALA A 5 -1.38 -32.25 0.06
CA ALA A 5 -1.55 -31.00 -0.70
C ALA A 5 -1.60 -29.79 0.25
N ALA A 6 -0.90 -28.71 -0.11
CA ALA A 6 -0.95 -27.44 0.58
C ALA A 6 -2.33 -26.76 0.36
N PRO A 7 -2.90 -26.07 1.37
CA PRO A 7 -4.12 -25.31 1.18
C PRO A 7 -3.86 -24.12 0.24
N ALA A 8 -4.71 -23.98 -0.77
CA ALA A 8 -4.71 -22.84 -1.68
C ALA A 8 -4.97 -21.53 -0.92
N PRO A 9 -4.39 -20.38 -1.35
CA PRO A 9 -4.68 -19.09 -0.72
C PRO A 9 -6.16 -18.78 -0.91
N ALA A 10 -6.83 -18.44 0.20
CA ALA A 10 -8.20 -17.93 0.17
C ALA A 10 -8.25 -16.73 -0.78
N ALA A 11 -9.21 -16.74 -1.70
CA ALA A 11 -9.44 -15.69 -2.66
C ALA A 11 -9.45 -14.34 -1.93
N ALA A 12 -8.60 -13.42 -2.41
CA ALA A 12 -8.64 -12.03 -1.99
C ALA A 12 -10.08 -11.55 -2.13
N SER A 13 -10.67 -11.14 -1.00
CA SER A 13 -12.00 -10.56 -0.93
C SER A 13 -12.08 -9.46 -1.99
N ALA A 14 -12.89 -9.74 -3.00
CA ALA A 14 -13.05 -8.92 -4.17
C ALA A 14 -13.38 -7.49 -3.74
N ASN A 15 -12.72 -6.54 -4.40
CA ASN A 15 -12.97 -5.10 -4.39
C ASN A 15 -14.45 -4.74 -4.14
N SER A 16 -14.88 -4.59 -2.89
CA SER A 16 -16.10 -3.85 -2.60
C SER A 16 -15.87 -2.42 -3.07
N SER A 17 -16.63 -2.00 -4.09
CA SER A 17 -16.60 -0.63 -4.55
C SER A 17 -17.12 0.27 -3.43
N ALA A 18 -16.66 1.52 -3.35
CA ALA A 18 -17.14 2.48 -2.35
C ALA A 18 -18.69 2.64 -2.38
N SER A 19 -19.31 2.39 -3.53
CA SER A 19 -20.76 2.37 -3.71
C SER A 19 -21.43 1.23 -2.95
N ASP A 20 -20.85 0.02 -2.98
CA ASP A 20 -21.41 -1.17 -2.33
C ASP A 20 -21.41 -1.01 -0.79
N ILE A 21 -20.37 -0.36 -0.26
CA ILE A 21 -20.24 -0.06 1.17
C ILE A 21 -21.31 0.96 1.61
N LEU A 22 -21.60 1.97 0.78
CA LEU A 22 -22.62 2.97 1.09
C LEU A 22 -24.03 2.39 1.04
N ASP A 23 -24.31 1.50 0.08
CA ASP A 23 -25.59 0.80 -0.01
C ASP A 23 -25.80 -0.14 1.20
N GLU A 24 -24.75 -0.81 1.68
CA GLU A 24 -24.78 -1.65 2.89
C GLU A 24 -25.09 -0.82 4.16
N ILE A 25 -24.47 0.36 4.30
CA ILE A 25 -24.72 1.29 5.41
C ILE A 25 -26.16 1.83 5.37
N LEU A 26 -26.65 2.21 4.18
CA LEU A 26 -28.02 2.71 3.99
C LEU A 26 -29.07 1.63 4.23
N ALA A 27 -28.74 0.36 3.94
CA ALA A 27 -29.59 -0.80 4.23
C ALA A 27 -29.58 -1.21 5.71
N GLY A 28 -28.82 -0.52 6.57
CA GLY A 28 -28.70 -0.83 8.00
C GLY A 28 -27.76 -1.98 8.33
N GLY A 29 -26.91 -2.39 7.38
CA GLY A 29 -25.78 -3.27 7.64
C GLY A 29 -24.68 -2.53 8.41
N SER A 30 -24.06 -3.20 9.37
CA SER A 30 -22.81 -2.70 9.96
C SER A 30 -21.71 -2.88 8.92
N PRO A 31 -20.94 -1.84 8.54
CA PRO A 31 -19.88 -1.98 7.54
C PRO A 31 -18.88 -3.03 8.02
N THR A 32 -18.95 -4.23 7.46
CA THR A 32 -18.14 -5.37 7.89
C THR A 32 -16.81 -5.38 7.15
N SER A 33 -15.98 -4.38 7.44
CA SER A 33 -14.54 -4.52 7.31
C SER A 33 -13.91 -3.98 8.60
N GLU A 34 -14.15 -4.68 9.69
CA GLU A 34 -13.45 -4.43 10.94
C GLU A 34 -11.96 -4.69 10.69
N TRP A 35 -11.15 -3.63 10.83
CA TRP A 35 -9.70 -3.76 10.75
C TRP A 35 -9.26 -4.69 11.86
N THR A 36 -8.70 -5.84 11.49
CA THR A 36 -8.16 -6.78 12.48
C THR A 36 -6.82 -6.28 13.02
N ASP A 37 -6.39 -6.80 14.17
CA ASP A 37 -5.04 -6.54 14.69
C ASP A 37 -3.95 -6.93 13.67
N GLU A 38 -4.22 -7.96 12.86
CA GLU A 38 -3.32 -8.38 11.78
C GLU A 38 -3.25 -7.31 10.67
N ASP A 39 -4.38 -6.71 10.30
CA ASP A 39 -4.43 -5.63 9.30
C ASP A 39 -3.66 -4.40 9.78
N LEU A 40 -3.78 -4.06 11.07
CA LEU A 40 -3.02 -2.97 11.68
C LEU A 40 -1.51 -3.26 11.68
N ALA A 41 -1.09 -4.49 11.99
CA ALA A 41 0.32 -4.88 11.93
C ALA A 41 0.88 -4.84 10.50
N ARG A 42 0.09 -5.29 9.51
CA ARG A 42 0.43 -5.18 8.08
C ARG A 42 0.55 -3.71 7.66
N LEU A 43 -0.39 -2.86 8.09
CA LEU A 43 -0.35 -1.42 7.79
C LEU A 43 0.89 -0.76 8.38
N GLN A 44 1.25 -1.05 9.64
CA GLN A 44 2.47 -0.53 10.26
C GLN A 44 3.73 -0.95 9.50
N THR A 45 3.76 -2.20 9.03
CA THR A 45 4.88 -2.71 8.22
C THR A 45 4.97 -1.97 6.88
N VAL A 46 3.85 -1.73 6.21
CA VAL A 46 3.79 -0.94 4.98
C VAL A 46 4.25 0.49 5.21
N GLN A 47 3.82 1.13 6.29
CA GLN A 47 4.24 2.49 6.66
C GLN A 47 5.77 2.55 6.85
N GLN A 48 6.35 1.63 7.63
CA GLN A 48 7.80 1.59 7.86
C GLN A 48 8.57 1.37 6.54
N ASN A 49 8.06 0.50 5.67
CA ASN A 49 8.65 0.26 4.36
C ASN A 49 8.54 1.49 3.45
N GLN A 50 7.43 2.22 3.50
CA GLN A 50 7.26 3.48 2.77
C GLN A 50 8.26 4.54 3.27
N GLU A 51 8.40 4.71 4.59
CA GLU A 51 9.36 5.65 5.19
C GLU A 51 10.81 5.32 4.83
N LYS A 52 11.16 4.03 4.79
CA LYS A 52 12.49 3.58 4.35
C LYS A 52 12.69 3.84 2.86
N SER A 53 11.70 3.50 2.04
CA SER A 53 11.77 3.64 0.58
C SER A 53 11.81 5.09 0.15
N SER A 54 11.11 6.01 0.84
CA SER A 54 11.11 7.43 0.53
C SER A 54 12.48 8.08 0.80
N LYS A 55 13.16 7.69 1.88
CA LYS A 55 14.54 8.12 2.18
C LYS A 55 15.50 7.67 1.08
N ILE A 56 15.38 6.42 0.63
CA ILE A 56 16.21 5.87 -0.45
C ILE A 56 15.93 6.61 -1.77
N LEU A 57 14.66 6.77 -2.13
CA LEU A 57 14.26 7.48 -3.35
C LEU A 57 14.79 8.92 -3.37
N ARG A 58 14.70 9.62 -2.24
CA ARG A 58 15.26 10.97 -2.09
C ARG A 58 16.77 11.00 -2.31
N ALA A 59 17.51 10.10 -1.66
CA ALA A 59 18.97 10.02 -1.84
C ALA A 59 19.35 9.72 -3.30
N LEU A 60 18.60 8.85 -3.98
CA LEU A 60 18.82 8.56 -5.41
C LEU A 60 18.53 9.78 -6.29
N LEU A 61 17.46 10.53 -6.03
CA LEU A 61 17.12 11.73 -6.77
C LEU A 61 18.17 12.84 -6.58
N GLU A 62 18.65 13.03 -5.34
CA GLU A 62 19.72 13.97 -5.01
C GLU A 62 21.03 13.57 -5.73
N LEU A 63 21.41 12.29 -5.71
CA LEU A 63 22.60 11.79 -6.41
C LEU A 63 22.54 12.01 -7.93
N VAL A 64 21.39 11.74 -8.55
CA VAL A 64 21.18 11.91 -10.00
C VAL A 64 21.18 13.40 -10.37
N PHE A 65 20.66 14.26 -9.49
CA PHE A 65 20.77 15.72 -9.62
C PHE A 65 22.23 16.19 -9.54
N GLU A 66 23.01 15.74 -8.55
CA GLU A 66 24.44 16.07 -8.41
C GLU A 66 25.26 15.65 -9.64
N LYS A 67 24.88 14.54 -10.28
CA LYS A 67 25.49 14.06 -11.53
C LYS A 67 25.03 14.83 -12.78
N GLY A 68 24.18 15.85 -12.63
CA GLY A 68 23.66 16.65 -13.74
C GLY A 68 22.67 15.92 -14.65
N GLN A 69 22.14 14.78 -14.22
CA GLN A 69 21.21 13.97 -15.02
C GLN A 69 19.75 14.44 -14.88
N VAL A 70 19.42 15.20 -13.84
CA VAL A 70 18.10 15.76 -13.57
C VAL A 70 18.24 17.24 -13.26
N GLN A 71 17.32 18.07 -13.77
CA GLN A 71 17.30 19.52 -13.50
C GLN A 71 16.58 19.84 -12.19
N GLN A 72 16.89 21.00 -11.57
CA GLN A 72 16.27 21.42 -10.31
C GLN A 72 14.73 21.48 -10.37
N ARG A 73 14.16 21.96 -11.49
CA ARG A 73 12.70 22.00 -11.70
C ARG A 73 12.09 20.60 -11.70
N GLU A 74 12.78 19.64 -12.30
CA GLU A 74 12.33 18.26 -12.39
C GLU A 74 12.50 17.53 -11.04
N LEU A 75 13.60 17.77 -10.33
CA LEU A 75 13.80 17.29 -8.96
C LEU A 75 12.66 17.76 -8.04
N ALA A 76 12.34 19.06 -8.06
CA ALA A 76 11.27 19.63 -7.25
C ALA A 76 9.89 19.03 -7.57
N ALA A 77 9.61 18.71 -8.83
CA ALA A 77 8.38 18.02 -9.22
C ALA A 77 8.31 16.58 -8.68
N ARG A 78 9.44 15.85 -8.71
CA ARG A 78 9.54 14.45 -8.24
C ARG A 78 9.52 14.32 -6.72
N MET A 79 9.97 15.33 -5.98
CA MET A 79 9.97 15.36 -4.51
C MET A 79 8.62 15.79 -3.87
N ARG A 80 7.63 16.19 -4.68
CA ARG A 80 6.31 16.66 -4.20
C ARG A 80 5.30 15.51 -3.99
N LEU A 81 5.64 14.30 -4.43
CA LEU A 81 4.88 13.05 -4.26
C LEU A 81 5.30 12.35 -2.96
#